data_AF-A0A2H6MXR6-F1
#
_entry.id   AF-A0A2H6MXR6-F1
#
_cell.length_a   1.000
_cell.length_b   1.000
_cell.length_c   1.000
_cell.angle_alpha   90.00
_cell.angle_beta   90.00
_cell.angle_gamma   90.00
#
_symmetry.space_group_name_H-M   'P 1'
#
loop_
_entity.id
_entity.type
_entity.pdbx_description
1 polymer ?
#
loop_
_entity_poly.entity_id
_entity_poly.type
_entity_poly.pdbx_seq_one_letter_code
_entity_poly.pdbx_strand_id
1 'polypeptide(L)'
;LLSDRDLRKRLKEHGLSTQGTKQQLIKRHQEFVHMYNSECDSLNPKSVAEMVKELENIEKTRAQLDASKPKEDNMIFTKHQTENEIDKIHRDYRKKHKAEFQL
;
A
#
# COMPACT_ATOMS: atom_id res chain seq x y z
N LEU A 1 -0.99 19.39 -10.32
CA LEU A 1 -0.99 17.90 -10.42
C LEU A 1 -1.06 17.52 -11.90
N LEU A 2 -0.27 16.54 -12.34
CA LEU A 2 -0.26 16.05 -13.73
C LEU A 2 -1.69 15.67 -14.18
N SER A 3 -2.01 15.94 -15.45
CA SER A 3 -3.24 15.42 -16.05
C SER A 3 -3.16 13.89 -16.20
N ASP A 4 -4.29 13.21 -16.34
CA ASP A 4 -4.29 11.74 -16.53
C ASP A 4 -3.53 11.34 -17.80
N ARG A 5 -3.66 12.13 -18.87
CA ARG A 5 -2.93 11.95 -20.12
C ARG A 5 -1.42 12.06 -19.90
N ASP A 6 -0.97 13.12 -19.23
CA ASP A 6 0.46 13.35 -19.03
C ASP A 6 1.05 12.32 -18.06
N LEU A 7 0.30 11.90 -17.05
CA LEU A 7 0.69 10.83 -16.13
C LEU A 7 0.90 9.50 -16.87
N ARG A 8 -0.04 9.09 -17.72
CA ARG A 8 0.10 7.87 -18.53
C ARG A 8 1.28 7.97 -19.49
N LYS A 9 1.52 9.14 -20.07
CA LYS A 9 2.68 9.39 -20.93
C LYS A 9 3.99 9.18 -20.15
N ARG A 10 4.13 9.79 -18.98
CA ARG A 10 5.31 9.63 -18.10
C ARG A 10 5.55 8.17 -17.70
N LEU A 11 4.49 7.45 -17.33
CA LEU A 11 4.61 6.03 -16.99
C LEU A 11 5.13 5.22 -18.20
N LYS A 12 4.56 5.46 -19.39
CA LYS A 12 4.99 4.77 -20.61
C LYS A 12 6.43 5.09 -21.00
N GLU A 13 6.88 6.33 -20.83
CA GLU A 13 8.27 6.77 -21.09
C GLU A 13 9.30 5.93 -20.31
N HIS A 14 8.96 5.51 -19.09
CA HIS A 14 9.83 4.70 -18.23
C HIS A 14 9.50 3.20 -18.25
N GLY A 15 8.59 2.74 -19.11
CA GLY A 15 8.20 1.33 -19.19
C GLY A 15 7.30 0.85 -18.06
N LEU A 16 6.70 1.76 -17.29
CA LEU A 16 5.77 1.42 -16.20
C LEU A 16 4.36 1.12 -16.74
N SER A 17 3.65 0.21 -16.06
CA SER A 17 2.26 -0.09 -16.39
C SER A 17 1.35 1.14 -16.26
N THR A 18 0.52 1.36 -17.29
CA THR A 18 -0.53 2.39 -17.30
C THR A 18 -1.91 1.84 -16.91
N GLN A 19 -1.98 0.58 -16.48
CA GLN A 19 -3.23 -0.01 -16.00
C GLN A 19 -3.52 0.38 -14.54
N GLY A 20 -4.82 0.43 -14.21
CA GLY A 20 -5.32 0.75 -12.88
C GLY A 20 -6.05 2.09 -12.77
N THR A 21 -6.50 2.41 -11.56
CA THR A 21 -7.16 3.67 -11.22
C THR A 21 -6.16 4.82 -11.26
N LYS A 22 -6.65 6.06 -11.43
CA LYS A 22 -5.81 7.27 -11.40
C LYS A 22 -4.94 7.34 -10.13
N GLN A 23 -5.47 6.92 -8.98
CA GLN A 23 -4.70 6.87 -7.73
C GLN A 23 -3.54 5.88 -7.78
N GLN A 24 -3.75 4.70 -8.38
CA GLN A 24 -2.68 3.71 -8.59
C GLN A 24 -1.60 4.28 -9.52
N LEU A 25 -1.99 4.96 -10.60
CA LEU A 25 -1.03 5.58 -11.52
C LEU A 25 -0.21 6.68 -10.85
N ILE A 26 -0.84 7.52 -10.02
CA ILE A 26 -0.16 8.58 -9.26
C ILE A 26 0.86 7.97 -8.31
N LYS A 27 0.44 6.97 -7.54
CA LYS A 27 1.31 6.28 -6.58
C LYS A 27 2.48 5.60 -7.29
N ARG A 28 2.23 4.89 -8.39
CA ARG A 28 3.29 4.26 -9.20
C ARG A 28 4.33 5.27 -9.66
N HIS A 29 3.88 6.42 -10.16
CA HIS A 29 4.79 7.47 -10.60
C HIS A 29 5.59 8.08 -9.44
N GLN A 30 4.97 8.29 -8.27
CA GLN A 30 5.65 8.79 -7.08
C GLN A 30 6.72 7.82 -6.59
N GLU A 31 6.39 6.54 -6.44
CA GLU A 31 7.33 5.49 -6.01
C GLU A 31 8.50 5.37 -6.99
N PHE A 32 8.23 5.44 -8.31
CA PHE A 32 9.29 5.43 -9.32
C PHE A 32 10.22 6.64 -9.19
N VAL A 33 9.67 7.85 -9.03
CA VAL A 33 10.47 9.07 -8.87
C VAL A 33 11.31 9.01 -7.59
N HIS A 34 10.77 8.49 -6.48
CA HIS A 34 11.54 8.32 -5.25
C HIS A 34 12.70 7.35 -5.46
N MET A 35 12.45 6.19 -6.07
CA MET A 35 13.48 5.19 -6.35
C MET A 35 14.54 5.76 -7.29
N TYR A 36 14.12 6.37 -8.40
CA TYR A 36 15.03 7.00 -9.36
C TYR A 36 15.91 8.07 -8.68
N ASN A 37 15.33 8.93 -7.86
CA ASN A 37 16.08 9.96 -7.14
C ASN A 37 17.08 9.36 -6.15
N SER A 38 16.74 8.25 -5.46
CA SER A 38 17.70 7.58 -4.58
C SER A 38 18.87 6.93 -5.33
N GLU A 39 18.67 6.53 -6.58
CA GLU A 39 19.74 5.97 -7.40
C GLU A 39 20.67 7.07 -7.97
N CYS A 40 20.22 8.32 -8.10
CA CYS A 40 21.08 9.42 -8.55
C CYS A 40 22.31 9.65 -7.67
N ASP A 41 22.17 9.44 -6.35
CA ASP A 41 23.27 9.57 -5.38
C ASP A 41 23.98 8.23 -5.09
N SER A 42 23.61 7.15 -5.80
CA SER A 42 24.16 5.82 -5.59
C SER A 42 25.53 5.65 -6.25
N LEU A 43 26.47 5.00 -5.56
CA LEU A 43 27.77 4.61 -6.12
C LEU A 43 27.64 3.53 -7.22
N ASN A 44 26.56 2.73 -7.14
CA ASN A 44 26.25 1.67 -8.10
C ASN A 44 24.76 1.77 -8.44
N PRO A 45 24.37 2.73 -9.30
CA PRO A 45 22.97 2.99 -9.58
C PRO A 45 22.32 1.82 -10.32
N LYS A 46 21.11 1.47 -9.91
CA LYS A 46 20.27 0.51 -10.66
C LYS A 46 19.85 1.10 -12.00
N SER A 47 19.74 0.23 -13.00
CA SER A 47 19.14 0.61 -14.28
C SER A 47 17.64 0.88 -14.13
N VAL A 48 17.08 1.65 -15.08
CA VAL A 48 15.63 1.90 -15.13
C VAL A 48 14.83 0.59 -15.20
N ALA A 49 15.32 -0.41 -15.94
CA ALA A 49 14.67 -1.71 -16.05
C ALA A 49 14.63 -2.46 -14.70
N GLU A 50 15.71 -2.39 -13.91
CA GLU A 50 15.76 -2.98 -12.58
C GLU A 50 14.80 -2.27 -11.62
N MET A 51 14.78 -0.94 -11.63
CA MET A 51 13.85 -0.16 -10.81
C MET A 51 12.39 -0.47 -11.13
N VAL A 52 12.03 -0.57 -12.42
CA VAL A 52 10.67 -0.94 -12.85
C VAL A 52 10.30 -2.33 -12.34
N LYS A 53 11.18 -3.33 -12.52
CA LYS A 53 10.94 -4.70 -12.06
C LYS A 53 10.78 -4.77 -10.53
N GLU A 54 11.60 -4.01 -9.79
CA GLU A 54 11.50 -3.91 -8.33
C GLU A 54 10.17 -3.29 -7.91
N LEU A 55 9.77 -2.20 -8.55
CA LEU A 55 8.51 -1.53 -8.28
C LEU A 55 7.30 -2.46 -8.54
N GLU A 56 7.30 -3.21 -9.64
CA GLU A 56 6.27 -4.21 -9.94
C GLU A 56 6.17 -5.29 -8.85
N ASN A 57 7.31 -5.77 -8.35
CA ASN A 57 7.35 -6.74 -7.26
C ASN A 57 6.82 -6.16 -5.94
N ILE A 58 7.15 -4.90 -5.64
CA ILE A 58 6.63 -4.19 -4.46
C ILE A 58 5.12 -4.04 -4.56
N GLU A 59 4.59 -3.62 -5.71
CA GLU A 59 3.15 -3.48 -5.93
C GLU A 59 2.42 -4.82 -5.78
N LYS A 60 2.97 -5.89 -6.37
CA LYS A 60 2.41 -7.25 -6.24
C LYS A 60 2.41 -7.74 -4.80
N THR A 61 3.52 -7.57 -4.09
CA THR A 61 3.64 -7.96 -2.67
C THR A 61 2.64 -7.19 -1.81
N ARG A 62 2.49 -5.88 -2.05
CA ARG A 62 1.52 -5.07 -1.31
C ARG A 62 0.08 -5.49 -1.59
N ALA A 63 -0.25 -5.80 -2.84
CA ALA A 63 -1.57 -6.29 -3.20
C ALA A 63 -1.90 -7.64 -2.52
N GLN A 64 -0.91 -8.53 -2.42
CA GLN A 64 -1.07 -9.80 -1.68
C GLN A 64 -1.28 -9.56 -0.19
N LEU A 65 -0.49 -8.67 0.44
CA LEU A 65 -0.65 -8.33 1.85
C LEU A 65 -2.00 -7.67 2.14
N ASP A 66 -2.47 -6.79 1.26
CA ASP A 66 -3.78 -6.15 1.42
C ASP A 66 -4.93 -7.13 1.18
N ALA A 67 -4.74 -8.15 0.32
CA ALA A 67 -5.71 -9.24 0.13
C ALA A 67 -5.73 -10.24 1.30
N SER A 68 -4.59 -10.47 1.95
CA SER A 68 -4.47 -11.37 3.11
C SER A 68 -4.87 -10.73 4.43
N LYS A 69 -5.03 -9.40 4.49
CA LYS A 69 -5.51 -8.72 5.70
C LYS A 69 -6.96 -9.15 5.99
N PRO A 70 -7.24 -9.71 7.19
CA PRO A 70 -8.62 -9.96 7.60
C PRO A 70 -9.37 -8.63 7.65
N LYS A 71 -10.47 -8.54 6.89
CA LYS A 71 -11.23 -7.29 6.71
C LYS A 71 -11.98 -6.82 7.97
N GLU A 72 -12.12 -7.66 8.99
CA GLU A 72 -13.04 -7.42 10.11
C GLU A 72 -12.47 -7.71 11.50
N ASP A 73 -11.14 -7.76 11.66
CA ASP A 73 -10.51 -8.17 12.92
C ASP A 73 -9.79 -7.04 13.64
N ASN A 74 -10.06 -5.79 13.26
CA ASN A 74 -9.50 -4.64 13.96
C ASN A 74 -10.52 -4.07 14.94
N MET A 75 -10.10 -3.86 16.19
CA MET A 75 -10.87 -3.12 17.18
C MET A 75 -10.81 -1.63 16.82
N ILE A 76 -11.96 -1.03 16.46
CA ILE A 76 -12.03 0.37 16.04
C ILE A 76 -12.44 1.24 17.23
N PHE A 77 -11.54 2.13 17.64
CA PHE A 77 -11.81 3.12 18.68
C PHE A 77 -11.98 4.52 18.10
N THR A 78 -12.84 5.31 18.72
CA THR A 78 -13.03 6.72 18.37
C THR A 78 -12.80 7.61 19.58
N LYS A 79 -12.44 8.87 19.34
CA LYS A 79 -12.03 9.82 20.39
C LYS A 79 -13.10 10.04 21.48
N HIS A 80 -14.38 9.82 21.18
CA HIS A 80 -15.50 10.16 22.06
C HIS A 80 -16.31 8.94 22.52
N GLN A 81 -15.71 7.75 22.55
CA GLN A 81 -16.35 6.56 23.11
C GLN A 81 -16.31 6.56 24.64
N THR A 82 -17.41 6.14 25.25
CA THR A 82 -17.51 5.86 26.67
C THR A 82 -16.83 4.53 27.03
N GLU A 83 -16.46 4.36 28.30
CA GLU A 83 -15.84 3.12 28.79
C GLU A 83 -16.70 1.88 28.48
N ASN A 84 -18.01 1.96 28.65
CA ASN A 84 -18.93 0.86 28.35
C ASN A 84 -18.92 0.46 26.86
N GLU A 85 -18.76 1.42 25.95
CA GLU A 85 -18.68 1.14 24.51
C GLU A 85 -17.35 0.48 24.15
N ILE A 86 -16.25 0.91 24.76
CA ILE A 86 -14.93 0.30 24.62
C ILE A 86 -14.97 -1.15 25.13
N ASP A 87 -15.56 -1.38 26.30
CA ASP A 87 -15.71 -2.71 26.88
C ASP A 87 -16.54 -3.65 26.01
N LYS A 88 -17.57 -3.12 25.35
CA LYS A 88 -18.36 -3.87 24.38
C LYS A 88 -17.50 -4.29 23.18
N ILE A 89 -16.72 -3.38 22.61
CA ILE A 89 -15.77 -3.68 21.51
C ILE A 89 -14.80 -4.78 21.93
N HIS A 90 -14.24 -4.68 23.14
CA HIS A 90 -13.34 -5.68 23.72
C HIS A 90 -14.00 -7.05 23.86
N ARG A 91 -15.24 -7.09 24.34
CA ARG A 91 -15.98 -8.34 24.56
C ARG A 91 -16.35 -9.01 23.24
N ASP A 92 -16.80 -8.24 22.26
CA ASP A 92 -17.16 -8.74 20.93
C ASP A 92 -15.94 -9.31 20.20
N TYR A 93 -14.79 -8.61 20.28
CA TYR A 93 -13.52 -9.08 19.73
C TYR A 93 -13.09 -10.41 20.35
N ARG A 94 -12.97 -10.49 21.68
CA ARG A 94 -12.56 -11.74 22.36
C ARG A 94 -13.49 -12.92 22.07
N LYS A 95 -14.80 -12.66 21.92
CA LYS A 95 -15.77 -13.71 21.58
C LYS A 95 -15.55 -14.24 20.16
N LYS A 96 -15.28 -13.37 19.20
CA LYS A 96 -14.98 -13.74 17.81
C LYS A 96 -13.65 -14.47 17.69
N HIS A 97 -12.64 -14.02 18.42
CA HIS A 97 -11.26 -14.53 18.40
C HIS A 97 -10.96 -15.59 19.45
N LYS A 98 -11.99 -16.29 19.96
CA LYS A 98 -11.86 -17.18 21.12
C LYS A 98 -10.71 -18.18 21.00
N ALA A 99 -10.45 -18.73 19.81
CA ALA A 99 -9.39 -19.69 19.55
C ALA A 99 -7.98 -19.12 19.76
N GLU A 100 -7.78 -17.81 19.59
CA GLU A 100 -6.49 -17.13 19.80
C GLU A 100 -6.20 -16.89 21.29
N PHE A 101 -7.22 -16.98 22.14
CA PHE A 101 -7.14 -16.74 23.59
C PHE A 101 -7.29 -18.01 24.44
N GLN A 102 -7.35 -19.17 23.80
CA GLN A 102 -7.34 -20.46 24.49
C GLN A 102 -5.90 -20.95 24.60
N LEU A 103 -5.39 -20.95 25.84
CA LEU A 103 -4.12 -21.55 26.27
C LEU A 103 -4.28 -23.06 26.49
#